data_AF-A0A2T4U8Z7-F1
#
_entry.id   AF-A0A2T4U8Z7-F1
#
_cell.length_a   1.000
_cell.length_b   1.000
_cell.length_c   1.000
_cell.angle_alpha   90.00
_cell.angle_beta   90.00
_cell.angle_gamma   90.00
#
_symmetry.space_group_name_H-M   'P 1'
#
loop_
_entity.id
_entity.type
_entity.pdbx_description
1 polymer ?
#
loop_
_entity_poly.entity_id
_entity_poly.type
_entity_poly.pdbx_seq_one_letter_code
_entity_poly.pdbx_strand_id
1 'polypeptide(L)'
;MENVQDSVFEAIEYAGWLAPLIFIVLHLIRPLIFLPVVLVCMAGGYFFGFVAGSIYSLIGLSLMSAVFYGIVNYFPKFRNRVSRLKKKVFNDRDMTPGQIIILRMMPFIHFHLLSLYIMEMTSSFQRYMYFSIIGVIGPAVVFTGFGHMLVELAWGYALLLIGMMGAVFVILGRKEEQVNTVEKKA
;
A
#
# COMPACT_ATOMS: atom_id res chain seq x y z
N MET A 1 -38.49 -23.32 9.57
CA MET A 1 -37.28 -22.61 10.05
C MET A 1 -36.00 -23.10 9.35
N GLU A 2 -36.10 -23.89 8.27
CA GLU A 2 -34.97 -24.26 7.39
C GLU A 2 -34.49 -23.09 6.50
N ASN A 3 -35.40 -22.28 5.96
CA ASN A 3 -35.06 -21.26 4.95
C ASN A 3 -34.06 -20.17 5.39
N VAL A 4 -34.00 -19.80 6.67
CA VAL A 4 -33.08 -18.74 7.15
C VAL A 4 -31.67 -19.29 7.30
N GLN A 5 -31.54 -20.56 7.69
CA GLN A 5 -30.24 -21.20 7.86
C GLN A 5 -29.60 -21.41 6.49
N ASP A 6 -30.37 -21.89 5.51
CA ASP A 6 -29.91 -22.08 4.12
C ASP A 6 -29.53 -20.76 3.44
N SER A 7 -30.29 -19.68 3.68
CA SER A 7 -29.99 -18.35 3.12
C SER A 7 -28.69 -17.75 3.69
N VAL A 8 -28.39 -18.02 4.97
CA VAL A 8 -27.16 -17.56 5.61
C VAL A 8 -25.97 -18.38 5.14
N PHE A 9 -26.13 -19.69 4.95
CA PHE A 9 -25.09 -20.55 4.36
C PHE A 9 -24.83 -20.21 2.89
N GLU A 10 -25.86 -19.95 2.08
CA GLU A 10 -25.70 -19.45 0.70
C GLU A 10 -24.99 -18.10 0.67
N ALA A 11 -25.32 -17.16 1.58
CA ALA A 11 -24.64 -15.86 1.64
C ALA A 11 -23.17 -15.99 2.07
N ILE A 12 -22.82 -16.96 2.91
CA ILE A 12 -21.45 -17.27 3.32
C ILE A 12 -20.68 -17.97 2.18
N GLU A 13 -21.31 -18.88 1.44
CA GLU A 13 -20.76 -19.46 0.20
C GLU A 13 -20.55 -18.38 -0.88
N TYR A 14 -21.49 -17.44 -1.01
CA TYR A 14 -21.38 -16.26 -1.88
C TYR A 14 -20.38 -15.22 -1.37
N ALA A 15 -19.98 -15.22 -0.10
CA ALA A 15 -18.94 -14.31 0.38
C ALA A 15 -17.53 -14.81 0.02
N GLY A 16 -17.37 -16.13 -0.22
CA GLY A 16 -16.09 -16.75 -0.53
C GLY A 16 -15.44 -16.27 -1.83
N TRP A 17 -16.21 -16.05 -2.90
CA TRP A 17 -15.68 -15.54 -4.18
C TRP A 17 -15.35 -14.04 -4.16
N LEU A 18 -15.90 -13.28 -3.20
CA LEU A 18 -15.59 -11.86 -3.03
C LEU A 18 -14.29 -11.63 -2.26
N ALA A 19 -13.77 -12.63 -1.55
CA ALA A 19 -12.55 -12.49 -0.76
C ALA A 19 -11.34 -12.00 -1.60
N PRO A 20 -11.05 -12.54 -2.81
CA PRO A 20 -10.02 -11.99 -3.69
C PRO A 20 -10.24 -10.53 -4.07
N LEU A 21 -11.50 -10.14 -4.34
CA LEU A 21 -11.83 -8.77 -4.72
C LEU A 21 -11.60 -7.80 -3.55
N ILE A 22 -12.07 -8.16 -2.35
CA ILE A 22 -11.85 -7.39 -1.12
C ILE A 22 -10.34 -7.25 -0.86
N PHE A 23 -9.57 -8.31 -1.06
CA PHE A 23 -8.12 -8.30 -0.90
C PHE A 23 -7.40 -7.39 -1.91
N ILE A 24 -7.87 -7.33 -3.16
CA ILE A 24 -7.36 -6.40 -4.17
C ILE A 24 -7.72 -4.95 -3.78
N VAL A 25 -8.94 -4.72 -3.28
CA VAL A 25 -9.33 -3.39 -2.78
C VAL A 25 -8.49 -3.00 -1.56
N LEU A 26 -8.14 -3.95 -0.69
CA LEU A 26 -7.25 -3.72 0.45
C LEU A 26 -5.90 -3.14 0.02
N HIS A 27 -5.35 -3.60 -1.11
CA HIS A 27 -4.13 -3.03 -1.70
C HIS A 27 -4.28 -1.56 -2.13
N LEU A 28 -5.48 -1.13 -2.48
CA LEU A 28 -5.78 0.25 -2.87
C LEU A 28 -5.98 1.16 -1.66
N ILE A 29 -6.64 0.66 -0.61
CA ILE A 29 -6.94 1.45 0.59
C ILE A 29 -5.78 1.49 1.58
N ARG A 30 -4.81 0.57 1.50
CA ARG A 30 -3.65 0.51 2.41
C ARG A 30 -2.96 1.86 2.68
N PRO A 31 -2.77 2.78 1.70
CA PRO A 31 -2.06 4.03 1.95
C PRO A 31 -2.89 5.00 2.80
N LEU A 32 -4.22 4.89 2.79
CA LEU A 32 -5.13 5.72 3.59
C LEU A 32 -5.09 5.34 5.07
N ILE A 33 -4.91 4.05 5.35
CA ILE A 33 -4.85 3.48 6.70
C ILE A 33 -3.41 3.25 7.18
N PHE A 34 -2.40 3.75 6.44
CA PHE A 34 -0.97 3.58 6.73
C PHE A 34 -0.52 2.12 6.90
N LEU A 35 -1.16 1.20 6.18
CA LEU A 35 -0.88 -0.23 6.28
C LEU A 35 0.31 -0.62 5.39
N PRO A 36 1.38 -1.22 5.95
CA PRO A 36 2.55 -1.64 5.18
C PRO A 36 2.22 -2.67 4.09
N VAL A 37 2.85 -2.52 2.92
CA VAL A 37 2.69 -3.44 1.76
C VAL A 37 2.95 -4.89 2.14
N VAL A 38 3.99 -5.12 2.95
CA VAL A 38 4.44 -6.44 3.37
C VAL A 38 3.32 -7.21 4.08
N LEU A 39 2.61 -6.55 5.00
CA LEU A 39 1.53 -7.18 5.76
C LEU A 39 0.38 -7.60 4.84
N VAL A 40 0.03 -6.75 3.87
CA VAL A 40 -1.04 -7.07 2.91
C VAL A 40 -0.64 -8.25 2.03
N CYS A 41 0.57 -8.26 1.47
CA CYS A 41 1.04 -9.38 0.65
C CYS A 41 1.10 -10.69 1.45
N MET A 42 1.67 -10.67 2.66
CA MET A 42 1.71 -11.85 3.51
C MET A 42 0.30 -12.33 3.84
N ALA A 43 -0.67 -11.43 4.05
CA ALA A 43 -2.06 -11.81 4.33
C ALA A 43 -2.66 -12.54 3.13
N GLY A 44 -2.30 -12.14 1.92
CA GLY A 44 -2.64 -12.87 0.70
C GLY A 44 -2.14 -14.31 0.72
N GLY A 45 -0.90 -14.52 1.17
CA GLY A 45 -0.31 -15.85 1.29
C GLY A 45 -0.96 -16.70 2.36
N TYR A 46 -1.34 -16.09 3.49
CA TYR A 46 -2.03 -16.75 4.58
C TYR A 46 -3.45 -17.19 4.19
N PHE A 47 -4.24 -16.30 3.56
CA PHE A 47 -5.65 -16.56 3.25
C PHE A 47 -5.87 -17.33 1.93
N PHE A 48 -5.07 -17.08 0.90
CA PHE A 48 -5.26 -17.65 -0.44
C PHE A 48 -4.14 -18.62 -0.86
N GLY A 49 -3.14 -18.83 -0.01
CA GLY A 49 -1.95 -19.60 -0.35
C GLY A 49 -0.97 -18.84 -1.23
N PHE A 50 0.21 -19.43 -1.44
CA PHE A 50 1.32 -18.77 -2.14
C PHE A 50 0.97 -18.35 -3.57
N VAL A 51 0.39 -19.24 -4.37
CA VAL A 51 0.16 -19.00 -5.81
C VAL A 51 -0.95 -17.97 -6.02
N ALA A 52 -2.16 -18.24 -5.50
CA ALA A 52 -3.29 -17.33 -5.69
C ALA A 52 -3.08 -16.00 -4.96
N GLY A 53 -2.52 -16.03 -3.74
CA GLY A 53 -2.15 -14.82 -3.00
C GLY A 53 -1.14 -13.94 -3.74
N SER A 54 -0.17 -14.54 -4.44
CA SER A 54 0.82 -13.78 -5.24
C SER A 54 0.17 -13.12 -6.44
N ILE A 55 -0.74 -13.83 -7.13
CA ILE A 55 -1.49 -13.29 -8.27
C ILE A 55 -2.38 -12.13 -7.82
N TYR A 56 -3.15 -12.29 -6.75
CA TYR A 56 -4.02 -11.23 -6.25
C TYR A 56 -3.21 -10.04 -5.73
N SER A 57 -2.07 -10.27 -5.08
CA SER A 57 -1.16 -9.20 -4.63
C SER A 57 -0.57 -8.45 -5.81
N LEU A 58 -0.17 -9.16 -6.87
CA LEU A 58 0.33 -8.55 -8.10
C LEU A 58 -0.72 -7.66 -8.75
N ILE A 59 -1.97 -8.12 -8.84
CA ILE A 59 -3.09 -7.34 -9.37
C ILE A 59 -3.33 -6.09 -8.50
N GLY A 60 -3.42 -6.24 -7.18
CA GLY A 60 -3.62 -5.12 -6.26
C GLY A 60 -2.51 -4.07 -6.32
N LEU A 61 -1.25 -4.49 -6.32
CA LEU A 61 -0.08 -3.62 -6.47
C LEU A 61 -0.05 -2.88 -7.81
N SER A 62 -0.45 -3.58 -8.88
CA SER A 62 -0.51 -3.00 -10.23
C SER A 62 -1.62 -1.95 -10.33
N LEU A 63 -2.81 -2.26 -9.82
CA LEU A 63 -3.93 -1.32 -9.75
C LEU A 63 -3.57 -0.10 -8.92
N MET A 64 -2.91 -0.28 -7.77
CA MET A 64 -2.44 0.85 -6.95
C MET A 64 -1.46 1.74 -7.71
N SER A 65 -0.57 1.15 -8.52
CA SER A 65 0.35 1.90 -9.39
C SER A 65 -0.41 2.73 -10.43
N ALA A 66 -1.45 2.15 -11.05
CA ALA A 66 -2.27 2.86 -12.03
C ALA A 66 -3.06 4.02 -11.39
N VAL A 67 -3.69 3.77 -10.25
CA VAL A 67 -4.41 4.81 -9.47
C VAL A 67 -3.46 5.94 -9.09
N PHE A 68 -2.28 5.60 -8.59
CA PHE A 68 -1.28 6.60 -8.22
C PHE A 68 -0.81 7.46 -9.41
N TYR A 69 -0.62 6.85 -10.59
CA TYR A 69 -0.33 7.59 -11.82
C TYR A 69 -1.45 8.56 -12.20
N GLY A 70 -2.70 8.12 -12.10
CA GLY A 70 -3.87 8.97 -12.33
C GLY A 70 -3.89 10.17 -11.38
N ILE A 71 -3.71 9.93 -10.09
CA ILE A 71 -3.72 10.99 -9.06
C ILE A 71 -2.60 12.01 -9.33
N VAL A 72 -1.37 11.58 -9.57
CA VAL A 72 -0.23 12.48 -9.76
C VAL A 72 -0.38 13.36 -11.00
N ASN A 73 -0.92 12.80 -12.10
CA ASN A 73 -1.11 13.55 -13.34
C ASN A 73 -2.36 14.42 -13.32
N TYR A 74 -3.39 14.06 -12.56
CA TYR A 74 -4.59 14.88 -12.40
C TYR A 74 -4.31 16.15 -11.59
N PHE A 75 -3.41 16.11 -10.61
CA PHE A 75 -3.07 17.25 -9.76
C PHE A 75 -1.72 17.90 -10.14
N PRO A 76 -1.68 18.97 -10.95
CA PRO A 76 -0.43 19.59 -11.42
C PRO A 76 0.44 20.16 -10.29
N LYS A 77 -0.18 20.61 -9.19
CA LYS A 77 0.54 21.03 -7.97
C LYS A 77 1.32 19.88 -7.31
N PHE A 78 0.79 18.66 -7.41
CA PHE A 78 1.41 17.46 -6.84
C PHE A 78 2.63 17.05 -7.66
N ARG A 79 2.50 17.05 -9.00
CA ARG A 79 3.61 16.81 -9.93
C ARG A 79 4.81 17.75 -9.72
N ASN A 80 4.57 19.03 -9.47
CA ASN A 80 5.65 19.98 -9.16
C ASN A 80 6.33 19.71 -7.80
N ARG A 81 5.57 19.27 -6.79
CA ARG A 81 6.14 18.87 -5.48
C ARG A 81 6.98 17.60 -5.60
N VAL A 82 6.52 16.63 -6.39
CA VAL A 82 7.22 15.38 -6.68
C VAL A 82 8.60 15.65 -7.29
N SER A 83 8.65 16.48 -8.33
CA SER A 83 9.91 16.81 -9.02
C SER A 83 10.92 17.48 -8.08
N ARG A 84 10.45 18.36 -7.18
CA ARG A 84 11.30 18.97 -6.14
C ARG A 84 11.76 17.95 -5.10
N LEU A 85 10.92 16.97 -4.75
CA LEU A 85 11.25 15.92 -3.80
C LEU A 85 12.34 15.00 -4.35
N LYS A 86 12.31 14.64 -5.65
CA LYS A 86 13.41 13.91 -6.30
C LYS A 86 14.74 14.64 -6.11
N LYS A 87 14.77 15.93 -6.47
CA LYS A 87 16.00 16.73 -6.40
C LYS A 87 16.59 16.74 -4.98
N LYS A 88 15.74 16.79 -3.97
CA LYS A 88 16.15 16.82 -2.56
C LYS A 88 16.57 15.44 -2.00
N VAL A 89 15.93 14.36 -2.43
CA VAL A 89 16.18 13.00 -1.89
C VAL A 89 17.32 12.31 -2.64
N PHE A 90 17.42 12.47 -3.96
CA PHE A 90 18.33 11.69 -4.79
C PHE A 90 19.50 12.49 -5.37
N ASN A 91 19.54 13.82 -5.18
CA ASN A 91 20.67 14.68 -5.51
C ASN A 91 21.24 14.43 -6.93
N ASP A 92 20.35 14.33 -7.92
CA ASP A 92 20.66 14.06 -9.35
C ASP A 92 21.35 12.71 -9.65
N ARG A 93 21.31 11.74 -8.71
CA ARG A 93 21.72 10.35 -9.03
C ARG A 93 20.61 9.62 -9.78
N ASP A 94 20.92 9.24 -11.01
CA ASP A 94 20.05 8.39 -11.80
C ASP A 94 20.17 6.92 -11.36
N MET A 95 19.08 6.40 -10.79
CA MET A 95 18.91 4.97 -10.54
C MET A 95 18.45 4.25 -11.80
N THR A 96 18.99 3.05 -12.02
CA THR A 96 18.54 2.19 -13.11
C THR A 96 17.18 1.54 -12.78
N PRO A 97 16.38 1.15 -13.79
CA PRO A 97 15.13 0.43 -13.55
C PRO A 97 15.31 -0.83 -12.68
N GLY A 98 16.43 -1.55 -12.85
CA GLY A 98 16.78 -2.71 -12.04
C GLY A 98 17.00 -2.38 -10.57
N GLN A 99 17.68 -1.26 -10.25
CA GLN A 99 17.86 -0.82 -8.87
C GLN A 99 16.52 -0.50 -8.20
N ILE A 100 15.58 0.10 -8.92
CA ILE A 100 14.25 0.41 -8.38
C ILE A 100 13.47 -0.87 -8.07
N ILE A 101 13.55 -1.88 -8.95
CA ILE A 101 12.92 -3.19 -8.74
C ILE A 101 13.45 -3.84 -7.46
N ILE A 102 14.77 -3.85 -7.27
CA ILE A 102 15.42 -4.36 -6.05
C ILE A 102 14.97 -3.54 -4.83
N LEU A 103 14.93 -2.22 -4.96
CA LEU A 103 14.56 -1.33 -3.87
C LEU A 103 13.08 -1.49 -3.46
N ARG A 104 12.19 -1.88 -4.37
CA ARG A 104 10.79 -2.23 -4.07
C ARG A 104 10.65 -3.47 -3.19
N MET A 105 11.66 -4.35 -3.16
CA MET A 105 11.70 -5.49 -2.25
C MET A 105 12.11 -5.09 -0.84
N MET A 106 12.64 -3.88 -0.64
CA MET A 106 12.95 -3.40 0.71
C MET A 106 11.67 -2.91 1.40
N PRO A 107 11.31 -3.47 2.57
CA PRO A 107 10.05 -3.17 3.25
C PRO A 107 9.99 -1.73 3.80
N PHE A 108 11.14 -1.10 4.01
CA PHE A 108 11.28 0.25 4.58
C PHE A 108 11.09 1.37 3.56
N ILE A 109 11.13 1.06 2.27
CA ILE A 109 11.06 2.05 1.21
C ILE A 109 9.60 2.20 0.76
N HIS A 110 9.09 3.43 0.82
CA HIS A 110 7.69 3.70 0.51
C HIS A 110 7.39 3.42 -0.96
N PHE A 111 6.38 2.58 -1.20
CA PHE A 111 5.93 2.18 -2.55
C PHE A 111 5.69 3.37 -3.49
N HIS A 112 5.06 4.43 -2.98
CA HIS A 112 4.74 5.62 -3.76
C HIS A 112 5.98 6.37 -4.23
N LEU A 113 7.06 6.41 -3.45
CA LEU A 113 8.30 7.09 -3.84
C LEU A 113 8.92 6.44 -5.08
N LEU A 114 8.97 5.11 -5.11
CA LEU A 114 9.54 4.34 -6.22
C LEU A 114 8.63 4.39 -7.45
N SER A 115 7.33 4.46 -7.24
CA SER A 115 6.36 4.70 -8.30
C SER A 115 6.53 6.09 -8.93
N LEU A 116 6.75 7.15 -8.15
CA LEU A 116 7.08 8.48 -8.68
C LEU A 116 8.35 8.46 -9.51
N TYR A 117 9.38 7.75 -9.05
CA TYR A 117 10.64 7.67 -9.77
C TYR A 117 10.47 7.02 -11.15
N ILE A 118 9.78 5.86 -11.21
CA ILE A 118 9.47 5.20 -12.50
C ILE A 118 8.63 6.13 -13.40
N MET A 119 7.69 6.87 -12.83
CA MET A 119 6.84 7.80 -13.58
C MET A 119 7.65 8.92 -14.23
N GLU A 120 8.67 9.46 -13.55
CA GLU A 120 9.55 10.48 -14.16
C GLU A 120 10.51 9.90 -15.20
N MET A 121 10.95 8.65 -15.04
CA MET A 121 11.79 7.97 -16.04
C MET A 121 11.04 7.57 -17.32
N THR A 122 9.70 7.60 -17.29
CA THR A 122 8.87 7.07 -18.36
C THR A 122 8.02 8.17 -18.98
N SER A 123 7.95 8.20 -20.30
CA SER A 123 7.21 9.22 -21.05
C SER A 123 5.73 8.88 -21.23
N SER A 124 5.31 7.64 -20.97
CA SER A 124 3.95 7.17 -21.19
C SER A 124 3.46 6.26 -20.07
N PHE A 125 2.13 6.26 -19.85
CA PHE A 125 1.46 5.37 -18.90
C PHE A 125 1.80 3.90 -19.12
N GLN A 126 1.90 3.45 -20.37
CA GLN A 126 2.23 2.07 -20.73
C GLN A 126 3.63 1.68 -20.25
N ARG A 127 4.63 2.53 -20.47
CA ARG A 127 6.00 2.28 -19.99
C ARG A 127 6.06 2.31 -18.47
N TYR A 128 5.39 3.28 -17.85
CA TYR A 128 5.26 3.35 -16.39
C TYR A 128 4.68 2.06 -15.80
N MET A 129 3.58 1.56 -16.38
CA MET A 129 2.93 0.34 -15.91
C MET A 129 3.79 -0.88 -16.14
N TYR A 130 4.47 -0.98 -17.29
CA TYR A 130 5.38 -2.09 -17.57
C TYR A 130 6.48 -2.22 -16.50
N PHE A 131 7.22 -1.13 -16.23
CA PHE A 131 8.26 -1.15 -15.20
C PHE A 131 7.70 -1.31 -13.79
N SER A 132 6.51 -0.76 -13.51
CA SER A 132 5.86 -0.90 -12.22
C SER A 132 5.44 -2.35 -11.96
N ILE A 133 4.81 -3.01 -12.93
CA ILE A 133 4.39 -4.42 -12.84
C ILE A 133 5.60 -5.32 -12.61
N ILE A 134 6.65 -5.17 -13.42
CA ILE A 134 7.90 -5.93 -13.22
C ILE A 134 8.48 -5.67 -11.83
N GLY A 135 8.46 -4.43 -11.37
CA GLY A 135 8.96 -4.05 -10.04
C GLY A 135 8.14 -4.55 -8.87
N VAL A 136 6.89 -4.97 -9.08
CA VAL A 136 6.03 -5.50 -8.01
C VAL A 136 5.93 -7.02 -7.99
N ILE A 137 6.41 -7.71 -9.02
CA ILE A 137 6.46 -9.19 -9.05
C ILE A 137 7.29 -9.73 -7.88
N GLY A 138 8.53 -9.23 -7.71
CA GLY A 138 9.41 -9.67 -6.62
C GLY A 138 8.77 -9.52 -5.23
N PRO A 139 8.32 -8.32 -4.83
CA PRO A 139 7.60 -8.10 -3.58
C PRO A 139 6.33 -8.95 -3.44
N ALA A 140 5.54 -9.10 -4.51
CA ALA A 140 4.31 -9.89 -4.47
C ALA A 140 4.62 -11.36 -4.15
N VAL A 141 5.59 -11.96 -4.82
CA VAL A 141 5.95 -13.37 -4.61
C VAL A 141 6.62 -13.56 -3.25
N VAL A 142 7.64 -12.78 -2.93
CA VAL A 142 8.45 -13.00 -1.73
C VAL A 142 7.64 -12.74 -0.45
N PHE A 143 6.92 -11.62 -0.37
CA PHE A 143 6.14 -11.33 0.84
C PHE A 143 4.94 -12.24 1.00
N THR A 144 4.28 -12.65 -0.09
CA THR A 144 3.21 -13.65 -0.03
C THR A 144 3.76 -15.00 0.46
N GLY A 145 4.96 -15.39 0.03
CA GLY A 145 5.63 -16.62 0.51
C GLY A 145 5.84 -16.66 2.02
N PHE A 146 6.03 -15.50 2.64
CA PHE A 146 6.13 -15.36 4.09
C PHE A 146 4.78 -15.34 4.82
N GLY A 147 3.66 -15.63 4.14
CA GLY A 147 2.32 -15.62 4.74
C GLY A 147 2.18 -16.41 6.03
N HIS A 148 2.84 -17.57 6.15
CA HIS A 148 2.83 -18.37 7.37
C HIS A 148 3.50 -17.69 8.57
N MET A 149 4.48 -16.81 8.34
CA MET A 149 5.16 -16.04 9.39
C MET A 149 4.32 -14.87 9.91
N LEU A 150 3.17 -14.55 9.30
CA LEU A 150 2.29 -13.49 9.81
C LEU A 150 1.84 -13.74 11.23
N VAL A 151 1.53 -14.99 11.57
CA VAL A 151 0.99 -15.34 12.88
C VAL A 151 2.00 -14.99 13.99
N GLU A 152 3.30 -15.09 13.69
CA GLU A 152 4.38 -14.77 14.63
C GLU A 152 4.72 -13.27 14.66
N LEU A 153 4.68 -12.58 13.50
CA LEU A 153 4.97 -11.14 13.41
C LEU A 153 3.80 -10.25 13.85
N ALA A 154 2.55 -10.72 13.75
CA ALA A 154 1.35 -9.91 13.92
C ALA A 154 1.32 -9.12 15.24
N TRP A 155 1.79 -9.71 16.34
CA TRP A 155 1.79 -9.05 17.64
C TRP A 155 2.71 -7.83 17.70
N GLY A 156 3.91 -7.91 17.14
CA GLY A 156 4.87 -6.80 17.13
C GLY A 156 4.41 -5.63 16.26
N TYR A 157 3.86 -5.92 15.08
CA TYR A 157 3.34 -4.90 14.18
C TYR A 157 2.01 -4.29 14.64
N ALA A 158 1.14 -5.08 15.29
CA ALA A 158 -0.07 -4.56 15.92
C ALA A 158 0.27 -3.53 17.01
N LEU A 159 1.25 -3.83 17.87
CA LEU A 159 1.72 -2.88 18.88
C LEU A 159 2.34 -1.61 18.26
N LEU A 160 3.09 -1.74 17.17
CA LEU A 160 3.65 -0.60 16.44
C LEU A 160 2.54 0.28 15.84
N LEU A 161 1.52 -0.32 15.21
CA LEU A 161 0.38 0.40 14.66
C LEU A 161 -0.41 1.13 15.76
N ILE A 162 -0.71 0.45 16.87
CA ILE A 162 -1.36 1.06 18.03
C ILE A 162 -0.52 2.24 18.56
N GLY A 163 0.80 2.07 18.66
CA GLY A 163 1.71 3.13 19.07
C GLY A 163 1.74 4.33 18.11
N MET A 164 1.76 4.07 16.79
CA MET A 164 1.72 5.12 15.77
C MET A 164 0.39 5.87 15.79
N MET A 165 -0.74 5.16 15.91
CA MET A 165 -2.06 5.77 16.04
C MET A 165 -2.17 6.59 17.34
N GLY A 166 -1.64 6.09 18.45
CA GLY A 166 -1.55 6.83 19.71
C GLY A 166 -0.72 8.11 19.56
N ALA A 167 0.42 8.04 18.87
CA ALA A 167 1.25 9.21 18.60
C ALA A 167 0.53 10.25 17.72
N VAL A 168 -0.16 9.81 16.66
CA VAL A 168 -0.98 10.70 15.82
C VAL A 168 -2.11 11.35 16.63
N PHE A 169 -2.81 10.57 17.47
CA PHE A 169 -3.86 11.08 18.37
C PHE A 169 -3.32 12.16 19.31
N VAL A 170 -2.16 11.93 19.93
CA VAL A 170 -1.52 12.91 20.82
C VAL A 170 -1.09 14.16 20.05
N ILE A 171 -0.53 14.02 18.85
CA ILE A 171 -0.11 15.17 18.03
C ILE A 171 -1.32 16.01 17.60
N LEU A 172 -2.45 15.37 17.25
CA LEU A 172 -3.69 16.05 16.89
C LEU A 172 -4.32 16.74 18.12
N GLY A 173 -4.40 16.06 19.26
CA GLY A 173 -4.93 16.62 20.50
C GLY A 173 -4.11 17.82 21.02
N ARG A 174 -2.77 17.77 20.90
CA ARG A 174 -1.90 18.90 21.24
C ARG A 174 -2.11 20.11 20.34
N LYS A 175 -2.51 19.91 19.09
CA LYS A 175 -2.86 21.03 18.19
C LYS A 175 -4.17 21.69 18.59
N GLU A 176 -5.18 20.92 19.01
CA GLU A 176 -6.43 21.49 19.55
C GLU A 176 -6.20 22.29 20.83
N GLU A 177 -5.39 21.81 21.76
CA GLU A 177 -5.07 22.55 23.00
C GLU A 177 -4.35 23.88 22.72
N GLN A 178 -3.43 23.91 21.76
CA GLN A 178 -2.72 25.15 21.41
C GLN A 178 -3.61 26.18 20.72
N VAL A 179 -4.53 25.76 19.85
CA VAL A 179 -5.49 26.67 19.19
C VAL A 179 -6.46 27.28 20.22
N ASN A 180 -7.02 26.46 21.12
CA ASN A 180 -7.94 26.92 22.16
C ASN A 180 -7.27 27.86 23.18
N THR A 181 -5.97 27.71 23.44
CA THR A 181 -5.23 28.58 24.36
C THR A 181 -4.89 29.95 23.75
N VAL A 182 -4.75 30.03 22.42
CA VAL A 182 -4.52 31.30 21.72
C VAL A 182 -5.82 32.08 21.56
N GLU A 183 -6.95 31.42 21.26
CA GLU A 183 -8.27 32.09 21.23
C GLU A 183 -8.73 32.62 22.59
N LYS A 184 -8.42 31.93 23.70
CA LYS A 184 -8.72 32.44 25.06
C LYS A 184 -7.85 33.62 25.50
N LYS A 185 -6.76 33.92 24.78
CA LYS A 185 -5.83 35.02 25.08
C LYS A 185 -5.94 36.20 24.12
N ALA A 186 -6.74 36.08 23.06
CA ALA A 186 -7.09 37.17 22.14
C ALA A 186 -8.41 37.82 22.56
#